data_AF-A0A2E5B1A8-F1
#
_entry.id   AF-A0A2E5B1A8-F1
#
_cell.length_a   1.000
_cell.length_b   1.000
_cell.length_c   1.000
_cell.angle_alpha   90.00
_cell.angle_beta   90.00
_cell.angle_gamma   90.00
#
_symmetry.space_group_name_H-M   'P 1'
#
loop_
_entity.id
_entity.type
_entity.pdbx_description
1 polymer ?
#
loop_
_entity_poly.entity_id
_entity_poly.type
_entity_poly.pdbx_seq_one_letter_code
_entity_poly.pdbx_strand_id
1 'polypeptide(L)'
;MKQLATILCLLLFSIQLTAQSEAPSPIIFIYDASGSMWGQMQGKTKMEIASEVLSTTVNKLPANQNVGLVAYGHRKKGDCKDVETLVSIENNSKSEINSSLKKIKPLGMTPLAYAASQVIDGLRKSKKKATIILITDGIESCDGNICNVVTAAKKEGIDFRLHIVGFGLKANETEQLRCAADAGDGKYYDASDTAGLTEVMTEATSETVDKPKGNVSVYAVKNGVAIDAWVKAYDIVAKRAPISVRTYKDTAYFYLPPSKYNFEVTPLEGSDVKMVPVEGIQSFEDKIVHQTISFDGGKIGVSTTNNGKNWDCLVNVIDSKGKTAASLRTYREPKEVEVNPGIYKITIQALGDMKGMETYTEIENVKVEASGVKPISYNFTTGTAFIDAKAEGNSIDSMVTIGEMGTGKNVAGGRTYDRGKEFLLNPGTYKVKVTPLGNYKDRKAQTITIEVKKGEAITKTLNF
;
A
#
# COMPACT_ATOMS: atom_id res chain seq x y z
N MET A 1 21.31 -79.66 -42.89
CA MET A 1 20.90 -78.25 -42.76
C MET A 1 21.10 -77.87 -41.29
N LYS A 2 22.29 -77.51 -40.77
CA LYS A 2 23.06 -76.25 -40.90
C LYS A 2 22.19 -75.02 -41.20
N GLN A 3 22.28 -73.87 -40.54
CA GLN A 3 22.76 -73.41 -39.23
C GLN A 3 22.39 -71.91 -39.18
N LEU A 4 22.46 -71.32 -37.98
CA LEU A 4 22.62 -69.89 -37.68
C LEU A 4 21.39 -68.96 -37.58
N ALA A 5 21.13 -68.62 -36.31
CA ALA A 5 20.49 -67.41 -35.83
C ALA A 5 21.20 -66.13 -36.32
N THR A 6 20.44 -65.06 -36.53
CA THR A 6 20.99 -63.70 -36.57
C THR A 6 20.05 -62.77 -35.79
N ILE A 7 20.61 -62.27 -34.70
CA ILE A 7 20.07 -61.26 -33.79
C ILE A 7 19.94 -59.93 -34.56
N LEU A 8 18.73 -59.38 -34.63
CA LEU A 8 18.52 -58.00 -35.08
C LEU A 8 18.17 -57.13 -33.86
N CYS A 9 19.20 -56.73 -33.14
CA CYS A 9 19.16 -55.67 -32.14
C CYS A 9 19.43 -54.35 -32.88
N LEU A 10 18.37 -53.62 -33.25
CA LEU A 10 18.48 -52.28 -33.85
C LEU A 10 17.82 -51.25 -32.93
N LEU A 11 18.66 -50.78 -32.00
CA LEU A 11 18.76 -49.41 -31.47
C LEU A 11 17.52 -48.51 -31.68
N LEU A 12 16.64 -48.52 -30.69
CA LEU A 12 15.80 -47.37 -30.35
C LEU A 12 16.71 -46.23 -29.87
N PHE A 13 17.22 -45.43 -30.81
CA PHE A 13 17.89 -44.18 -30.49
C PHE A 13 16.81 -43.20 -30.00
N SER A 14 16.61 -43.19 -28.69
CA SER A 14 15.78 -42.21 -28.00
C SER A 14 16.47 -40.86 -28.16
N ILE A 15 16.08 -40.09 -29.17
CA ILE A 15 16.46 -38.68 -29.25
C ILE A 15 15.68 -37.99 -28.13
N GLN A 16 16.25 -37.96 -26.93
CA GLN A 16 15.88 -36.98 -25.94
C GLN A 16 16.30 -35.63 -26.53
N LEU A 17 15.37 -34.92 -27.15
CA LEU A 17 15.48 -33.46 -27.27
C LEU A 17 15.54 -32.94 -25.82
N THR A 18 16.76 -32.78 -25.31
CA THR A 18 16.98 -31.81 -24.24
C THR A 18 16.60 -30.48 -24.84
N ALA A 19 15.46 -29.93 -24.43
CA ALA A 19 15.16 -28.52 -24.64
C ALA A 19 16.28 -27.74 -23.97
N GLN A 20 17.29 -27.35 -24.76
CA GLN A 20 18.37 -26.49 -24.29
C GLN A 20 17.67 -25.16 -23.99
N SER A 21 17.46 -24.87 -22.70
CA SER A 21 16.94 -23.57 -22.27
C SER A 21 17.85 -22.52 -22.88
N GLU A 22 17.34 -21.80 -23.87
CA GLU A 22 18.05 -20.70 -24.49
C GLU A 22 18.46 -19.73 -23.37
N ALA A 23 19.73 -19.34 -23.35
CA ALA A 23 20.22 -18.45 -22.30
C ALA A 23 19.42 -17.13 -22.37
N PRO A 24 18.96 -16.58 -21.23
CA PRO A 24 18.27 -15.29 -21.22
C PRO A 24 19.11 -14.22 -21.90
N SER A 25 18.45 -13.23 -22.50
CA SER A 25 19.16 -12.10 -23.10
C SER A 25 20.02 -11.38 -22.06
N PRO A 26 21.20 -10.89 -22.43
CA PRO A 26 22.13 -10.25 -21.51
C PRO A 26 21.53 -8.99 -20.86
N ILE A 27 22.00 -8.69 -19.64
CA ILE A 27 21.71 -7.45 -18.92
C ILE A 27 22.98 -6.60 -18.91
N ILE A 28 22.90 -5.33 -19.29
CA ILE A 28 24.01 -4.38 -19.27
C ILE A 28 23.69 -3.29 -18.25
N PHE A 29 24.54 -3.14 -17.25
CA PHE A 29 24.46 -2.03 -16.32
C PHE A 29 25.28 -0.85 -16.84
N ILE A 30 24.67 0.33 -16.90
CA ILE A 30 25.38 1.60 -17.06
C ILE A 30 25.42 2.28 -15.70
N TYR A 31 26.61 2.38 -15.12
CA TYR A 31 26.84 2.85 -13.76
C TYR A 31 27.39 4.28 -13.75
N ASP A 32 26.65 5.17 -13.11
CA ASP A 32 27.10 6.53 -12.81
C ASP A 32 28.22 6.53 -11.77
N ALA A 33 29.37 7.04 -12.17
CA ALA A 33 30.48 7.34 -11.28
C ALA A 33 30.96 8.78 -11.49
N SER A 34 30.04 9.69 -11.79
CA SER A 34 30.30 11.12 -11.81
C SER A 34 30.55 11.66 -10.40
N GLY A 35 31.13 12.85 -10.29
CA GLY A 35 31.53 13.42 -9.00
C GLY A 35 30.39 13.56 -7.97
N SER A 36 29.13 13.68 -8.40
CA SER A 36 27.95 13.77 -7.51
C SER A 36 27.74 12.52 -6.65
N MET A 37 28.23 11.35 -7.09
CA MET A 37 28.13 10.09 -6.36
C MET A 37 28.94 10.05 -5.05
N TRP A 38 29.80 11.06 -4.80
CA TRP A 38 30.40 11.30 -3.47
C TRP A 38 29.42 11.86 -2.44
N GLY A 39 28.24 12.33 -2.87
CA GLY A 39 27.18 12.80 -2.01
C GLY A 39 26.80 11.77 -0.96
N GLN A 40 26.42 12.25 0.23
CA GLN A 40 26.05 11.40 1.36
C GLN A 40 24.55 11.10 1.36
N MET A 41 24.20 9.87 1.67
CA MET A 41 22.84 9.40 1.89
C MET A 41 22.86 8.34 2.99
N GLN A 42 22.02 8.48 4.02
CA GLN A 42 21.92 7.52 5.12
C GLN A 42 23.28 7.16 5.78
N GLY A 43 24.21 8.11 5.84
CA GLY A 43 25.53 7.93 6.45
C GLY A 43 26.56 7.17 5.61
N LYS A 44 26.26 6.85 4.35
CA LYS A 44 27.18 6.31 3.34
C LYS A 44 27.24 7.24 2.12
N THR A 45 28.26 7.11 1.30
CA THR A 45 28.25 7.73 -0.04
C THR A 45 27.20 7.06 -0.93
N LYS A 46 26.63 7.81 -1.88
CA LYS A 46 25.74 7.25 -2.91
C LYS A 46 26.44 6.13 -3.71
N MET A 47 27.73 6.30 -4.01
CA MET A 47 28.56 5.28 -4.65
C MET A 47 28.59 3.96 -3.86
N GLU A 48 28.83 4.01 -2.54
CA GLU A 48 28.85 2.81 -1.69
C GLU A 48 27.50 2.08 -1.74
N ILE A 49 26.40 2.82 -1.58
CA ILE A 49 25.05 2.25 -1.63
C ILE A 49 24.77 1.63 -2.99
N ALA A 50 24.99 2.36 -4.08
CA ALA A 50 24.72 1.88 -5.43
C ALA A 50 25.59 0.66 -5.81
N SER A 51 26.86 0.65 -5.39
CA SER A 51 27.76 -0.48 -5.60
C SER A 51 27.33 -1.73 -4.82
N GLU A 52 26.90 -1.55 -3.56
CA GLU A 52 26.41 -2.63 -2.70
C GLU A 52 25.12 -3.25 -3.25
N VAL A 53 24.15 -2.41 -3.65
CA VAL A 53 22.90 -2.88 -4.25
C VAL A 53 23.13 -3.56 -5.60
N LEU A 54 23.96 -2.98 -6.47
CA LEU A 54 24.26 -3.58 -7.78
C LEU A 54 24.96 -4.94 -7.61
N SER A 55 25.97 -5.04 -6.74
CA SER A 55 26.63 -6.31 -6.41
C SER A 55 25.64 -7.35 -5.90
N THR A 56 24.76 -6.97 -4.96
CA THR A 56 23.74 -7.86 -4.41
C THR A 56 22.75 -8.32 -5.47
N THR A 57 22.33 -7.41 -6.35
CA THR A 57 21.39 -7.69 -7.45
C THR A 57 22.01 -8.69 -8.43
N VAL A 58 23.23 -8.43 -8.90
CA VAL A 58 23.94 -9.32 -9.83
C VAL A 58 24.15 -10.71 -9.23
N ASN A 59 24.44 -10.79 -7.94
CA ASN A 59 24.62 -12.07 -7.26
C ASN A 59 23.33 -12.92 -7.22
N LYS A 60 22.15 -12.28 -7.20
CA LYS A 60 20.83 -12.95 -7.20
C LYS A 60 20.35 -13.41 -8.59
N LEU A 61 20.95 -12.91 -9.68
CA LEU A 61 20.58 -13.32 -11.03
C LEU A 61 20.84 -14.82 -11.28
N PRO A 62 20.14 -15.47 -12.23
CA PRO A 62 20.45 -16.85 -12.62
C PRO A 62 21.91 -17.06 -13.01
N ALA A 63 22.45 -18.25 -12.81
CA ALA A 63 23.87 -18.54 -13.08
C ALA A 63 24.25 -18.44 -14.58
N ASN A 64 23.28 -18.64 -15.47
CA ASN A 64 23.42 -18.53 -16.92
C ASN A 64 23.08 -17.12 -17.47
N GLN A 65 22.83 -16.14 -16.60
CA GLN A 65 22.56 -14.77 -17.00
C GLN A 65 23.88 -14.06 -17.36
N ASN A 66 24.02 -13.65 -18.61
CA ASN A 66 25.14 -12.80 -19.02
C ASN A 66 24.94 -11.36 -18.52
N VAL A 67 25.99 -10.78 -17.97
CA VAL A 67 25.97 -9.44 -17.35
C VAL A 67 27.17 -8.61 -17.78
N GLY A 68 26.91 -7.47 -18.43
CA GLY A 68 27.91 -6.45 -18.77
C GLY A 68 27.88 -5.25 -17.81
N LEU A 69 29.00 -4.53 -17.73
CA LEU A 69 29.13 -3.31 -16.94
C LEU A 69 29.85 -2.23 -17.74
N VAL A 70 29.20 -1.09 -17.89
CA VAL A 70 29.75 0.16 -18.41
C VAL A 70 29.70 1.20 -17.31
N ALA A 71 30.77 1.95 -17.12
CA ALA A 71 30.82 3.07 -16.18
C ALA A 71 31.20 4.36 -16.89
N TYR A 72 30.76 5.49 -16.36
CA TYR A 72 31.19 6.80 -16.84
C TYR A 72 31.65 7.71 -15.72
N GLY A 73 32.49 8.69 -16.05
CA GLY A 73 32.97 9.71 -15.12
C GLY A 73 33.95 9.21 -14.05
N HIS A 74 34.52 8.01 -14.17
CA HIS A 74 35.34 7.43 -13.09
C HIS A 74 36.86 7.58 -13.25
N ARG A 75 37.35 8.18 -14.36
CA ARG A 75 38.80 8.25 -14.68
C ARG A 75 39.32 9.66 -14.89
N LYS A 76 38.53 10.55 -15.49
CA LYS A 76 39.00 11.90 -15.88
C LYS A 76 38.00 12.99 -15.49
N LYS A 77 38.49 13.99 -14.76
CA LYS A 77 37.71 15.17 -14.40
C LYS A 77 37.42 16.02 -15.64
N GLY A 78 36.17 16.38 -15.86
CA GLY A 78 35.75 17.27 -16.97
C GLY A 78 35.69 16.64 -18.36
N ASP A 79 35.94 15.33 -18.49
CA ASP A 79 35.94 14.64 -19.79
C ASP A 79 34.56 14.04 -20.11
N CYS A 80 33.83 14.66 -21.03
CA CYS A 80 32.54 14.19 -21.51
C CYS A 80 32.61 12.93 -22.38
N LYS A 81 33.82 12.41 -22.65
CA LYS A 81 34.03 11.12 -23.31
C LYS A 81 34.50 10.03 -22.36
N ASP A 82 34.54 10.29 -21.05
CA ASP A 82 34.94 9.32 -20.05
C ASP A 82 33.87 8.25 -19.82
N VAL A 83 33.80 7.30 -20.75
CA VAL A 83 32.99 6.08 -20.69
C VAL A 83 33.91 4.89 -20.87
N GLU A 84 33.71 3.86 -20.08
CA GLU A 84 34.49 2.61 -20.13
C GLU A 84 33.58 1.40 -20.03
N THR A 85 33.74 0.46 -20.95
CA THR A 85 33.22 -0.90 -20.78
C THR A 85 34.17 -1.67 -19.87
N LEU A 86 33.78 -1.83 -18.61
CA LEU A 86 34.56 -2.54 -17.61
C LEU A 86 34.42 -4.05 -17.74
N VAL A 87 33.22 -4.51 -18.09
CA VAL A 87 32.90 -5.92 -18.25
C VAL A 87 32.06 -6.11 -19.51
N SER A 88 32.49 -7.03 -20.38
CA SER A 88 31.83 -7.34 -21.64
C SER A 88 30.43 -7.92 -21.43
N ILE A 89 29.52 -7.69 -22.40
CA ILE A 89 28.18 -8.29 -22.42
C ILE A 89 28.20 -9.83 -22.49
N GLU A 90 29.31 -10.43 -22.94
CA GLU A 90 29.49 -11.90 -22.97
C GLU A 90 29.88 -12.50 -21.61
N ASN A 91 30.10 -11.66 -20.60
CA ASN A 91 30.54 -12.11 -19.30
C ASN A 91 29.44 -12.90 -18.57
N ASN A 92 29.81 -14.09 -18.10
CA ASN A 92 29.01 -14.93 -17.21
C ASN A 92 29.58 -14.97 -15.78
N SER A 93 30.66 -14.23 -15.50
CA SER A 93 31.33 -14.17 -14.20
C SER A 93 30.82 -13.00 -13.35
N LYS A 94 30.02 -13.32 -12.33
CA LYS A 94 29.56 -12.35 -11.34
C LYS A 94 30.72 -11.72 -10.55
N SER A 95 31.82 -12.45 -10.35
CA SER A 95 32.98 -11.96 -9.59
C SER A 95 33.74 -10.86 -10.33
N GLU A 96 33.71 -10.85 -11.66
CA GLU A 96 34.34 -9.82 -12.49
C GLU A 96 33.63 -8.48 -12.35
N ILE A 97 32.29 -8.49 -12.33
CA ILE A 97 31.46 -7.31 -12.04
C ILE A 97 31.81 -6.76 -10.66
N ASN A 98 31.79 -7.61 -9.62
CA ASN A 98 32.07 -7.20 -8.25
C ASN A 98 33.49 -6.64 -8.08
N SER A 99 34.46 -7.20 -8.80
CA SER A 99 35.85 -6.73 -8.78
C SER A 99 36.02 -5.39 -9.51
N SER A 100 35.24 -5.17 -10.56
CA SER A 100 35.22 -3.92 -11.32
C SER A 100 34.61 -2.79 -10.51
N LEU A 101 33.45 -3.01 -9.87
CA LEU A 101 32.78 -2.03 -9.01
C LEU A 101 33.69 -1.51 -7.89
N LYS A 102 34.48 -2.38 -7.26
CA LYS A 102 35.44 -2.00 -6.20
C LYS A 102 36.55 -1.05 -6.65
N LYS A 103 36.85 -1.00 -7.96
CA LYS A 103 37.90 -0.15 -8.53
C LYS A 103 37.37 1.20 -8.99
N ILE A 104 36.06 1.35 -9.14
CA ILE A 104 35.43 2.60 -9.57
C ILE A 104 35.59 3.64 -8.46
N LYS A 105 35.97 4.86 -8.86
CA LYS A 105 36.01 6.02 -7.98
C LYS A 105 35.31 7.18 -8.67
N PRO A 106 34.34 7.85 -8.03
CA PRO A 106 33.66 8.94 -8.68
C PRO A 106 34.57 10.16 -8.92
N LEU A 107 34.49 10.80 -10.08
CA LEU A 107 35.41 11.90 -10.40
C LEU A 107 34.89 12.97 -11.39
N GLY A 108 34.29 12.53 -12.50
CA GLY A 108 34.10 13.29 -13.72
C GLY A 108 32.67 13.77 -13.94
N MET A 109 32.36 14.02 -15.21
CA MET A 109 31.05 14.50 -15.67
C MET A 109 30.05 13.34 -15.82
N THR A 110 28.81 13.67 -16.19
CA THR A 110 27.67 12.74 -16.37
C THR A 110 27.26 12.67 -17.86
N PRO A 111 28.06 12.03 -18.74
CA PRO A 111 27.79 11.95 -20.18
C PRO A 111 26.76 10.87 -20.54
N LEU A 112 25.51 11.04 -20.11
CA LEU A 112 24.43 10.03 -20.21
C LEU A 112 24.17 9.58 -21.66
N ALA A 113 23.98 10.53 -22.56
CA ALA A 113 23.69 10.26 -23.97
C ALA A 113 24.86 9.52 -24.64
N TYR A 114 26.11 9.93 -24.32
CA TYR A 114 27.29 9.28 -24.87
C TYR A 114 27.46 7.86 -24.32
N ALA A 115 27.26 7.65 -23.02
CA ALA A 115 27.31 6.32 -22.40
C ALA A 115 26.26 5.37 -23.01
N ALA A 116 25.02 5.82 -23.15
CA ALA A 116 23.97 5.07 -23.83
C ALA A 116 24.33 4.76 -25.29
N SER A 117 24.90 5.73 -26.02
CA SER A 117 25.32 5.52 -27.40
C SER A 117 26.39 4.43 -27.54
N GLN A 118 27.37 4.37 -26.63
CA GLN A 118 28.43 3.36 -26.67
C GLN A 118 27.86 1.94 -26.49
N VAL A 119 26.91 1.78 -25.56
CA VAL A 119 26.23 0.50 -25.35
C VAL A 119 25.39 0.11 -26.56
N ILE A 120 24.57 1.03 -27.06
CA ILE A 120 23.70 0.82 -28.22
C ILE A 120 24.53 0.49 -29.47
N ASP A 121 25.66 1.17 -29.69
CA ASP A 121 26.59 0.90 -30.79
C ASP A 121 27.19 -0.52 -30.69
N GLY A 122 27.49 -0.97 -29.47
CA GLY A 122 27.91 -2.35 -29.20
C GLY A 122 26.84 -3.38 -29.56
N LEU A 123 25.58 -3.10 -29.20
CA LEU A 123 24.43 -3.93 -29.60
C LEU A 123 24.23 -3.93 -31.12
N ARG A 124 24.35 -2.77 -31.77
CA ARG A 124 24.27 -2.64 -33.23
C ARG A 124 25.30 -3.52 -33.94
N LYS A 125 26.56 -3.49 -33.47
CA LYS A 125 27.66 -4.27 -34.06
C LYS A 125 27.50 -5.78 -33.82
N SER A 126 27.08 -6.16 -32.63
CA SER A 126 26.92 -7.57 -32.24
C SER A 126 25.61 -8.20 -32.74
N LYS A 127 24.62 -7.36 -33.14
CA LYS A 127 23.25 -7.77 -33.47
C LYS A 127 22.56 -8.57 -32.35
N LYS A 128 23.00 -8.34 -31.11
CA LYS A 128 22.39 -8.94 -29.92
C LYS A 128 21.30 -8.02 -29.38
N LYS A 129 20.29 -8.64 -28.78
CA LYS A 129 19.33 -7.93 -27.94
C LYS A 129 19.76 -7.94 -26.48
N ALA A 130 19.41 -6.90 -25.73
CA ALA A 130 19.80 -6.79 -24.33
C ALA A 130 18.84 -5.94 -23.49
N THR A 131 18.84 -6.17 -22.18
CA THR A 131 18.24 -5.25 -21.22
C THR A 131 19.32 -4.31 -20.70
N ILE A 132 19.14 -3.01 -20.84
CA ILE A 132 20.04 -1.97 -20.33
C ILE A 132 19.41 -1.39 -19.07
N ILE A 133 20.17 -1.34 -17.98
CA ILE A 133 19.75 -0.73 -16.72
C ILE A 133 20.77 0.37 -16.39
N LEU A 134 20.34 1.62 -16.55
CA LEU A 134 21.15 2.79 -16.26
C LEU A 134 20.84 3.28 -14.85
N ILE A 135 21.87 3.39 -14.00
CA ILE A 135 21.76 3.90 -12.62
C ILE A 135 22.45 5.25 -12.60
N THR A 136 21.75 6.32 -12.21
CA THR A 136 22.31 7.68 -12.17
C THR A 136 21.77 8.50 -11.01
N ASP A 137 22.61 9.37 -10.45
CA ASP A 137 22.22 10.32 -9.40
C ASP A 137 22.17 11.77 -9.88
N GLY A 138 22.34 11.96 -11.20
CA GLY A 138 22.43 13.26 -11.85
C GLY A 138 21.71 13.32 -13.19
N ILE A 139 21.70 14.53 -13.76
CA ILE A 139 21.27 14.78 -15.14
C ILE A 139 22.49 14.94 -16.05
N GLU A 140 22.24 14.93 -17.35
CA GLU A 140 23.25 15.17 -18.37
C GLU A 140 24.01 16.48 -18.10
N SER A 141 25.34 16.42 -18.07
CA SER A 141 26.23 17.59 -17.90
C SER A 141 27.18 17.81 -19.08
N CYS A 142 26.93 17.12 -20.20
CA CYS A 142 27.79 17.08 -21.38
C CYS A 142 27.05 17.41 -22.69
N ASP A 143 26.01 18.24 -22.59
CA ASP A 143 25.19 18.73 -23.72
C ASP A 143 24.55 17.62 -24.59
N GLY A 144 24.45 16.41 -24.03
CA GLY A 144 23.84 15.26 -24.67
C GLY A 144 22.30 15.25 -24.62
N ASN A 145 21.68 14.43 -25.47
CA ASN A 145 20.28 14.10 -25.30
C ASN A 145 20.02 12.59 -25.40
N ILE A 146 19.91 11.94 -24.24
CA ILE A 146 19.71 10.50 -24.15
C ILE A 146 18.38 10.06 -24.77
N CYS A 147 17.31 10.85 -24.66
CA CYS A 147 16.04 10.49 -25.28
C CYS A 147 16.14 10.45 -26.81
N ASN A 148 16.85 11.41 -27.42
CA ASN A 148 17.09 11.42 -28.86
C ASN A 148 17.93 10.21 -29.30
N VAL A 149 18.99 9.87 -28.54
CA VAL A 149 19.85 8.71 -28.81
C VAL A 149 19.03 7.42 -28.79
N VAL A 150 18.23 7.20 -27.75
CA VAL A 150 17.42 5.99 -27.59
C VAL A 150 16.32 5.91 -28.64
N THR A 151 15.65 7.02 -28.92
CA THR A 151 14.61 7.10 -29.96
C THR A 151 15.17 6.77 -31.34
N ALA A 152 16.33 7.31 -31.70
CA ALA A 152 16.98 7.02 -32.97
C ALA A 152 17.34 5.53 -33.08
N ALA A 153 17.96 4.97 -32.04
CA ALA A 153 18.33 3.56 -31.98
C ALA A 153 17.14 2.60 -32.15
N LYS A 154 16.00 2.94 -31.55
CA LYS A 154 14.76 2.17 -31.67
C LYS A 154 14.14 2.26 -33.06
N LYS A 155 14.19 3.43 -33.70
CA LYS A 155 13.78 3.59 -35.10
C LYS A 155 14.66 2.80 -36.08
N GLU A 156 15.93 2.60 -35.75
CA GLU A 156 16.85 1.74 -36.51
C GLU A 156 16.58 0.23 -36.32
N GLY A 157 15.65 -0.15 -35.43
CA GLY A 157 15.32 -1.56 -35.16
C GLY A 157 16.30 -2.27 -34.23
N ILE A 158 17.10 -1.52 -33.45
CA ILE A 158 17.98 -2.12 -32.45
C ILE A 158 17.12 -2.63 -31.28
N ASP A 159 17.21 -3.93 -31.02
CA ASP A 159 16.39 -4.61 -30.03
C ASP A 159 17.03 -4.51 -28.63
N PHE A 160 16.54 -3.60 -27.80
CA PHE A 160 16.95 -3.51 -26.40
C PHE A 160 15.78 -3.03 -25.54
N ARG A 161 15.85 -3.24 -24.23
CA ARG A 161 14.97 -2.55 -23.28
C ARG A 161 15.80 -1.65 -22.39
N LEU A 162 15.42 -0.39 -22.19
CA LEU A 162 16.16 0.54 -21.33
C LEU A 162 15.36 0.91 -20.08
N HIS A 163 15.82 0.44 -18.93
CA HIS A 163 15.39 0.95 -17.63
C HIS A 163 16.36 2.01 -17.13
N ILE A 164 15.82 3.05 -16.50
CA ILE A 164 16.62 4.10 -15.87
C ILE A 164 16.22 4.19 -14.39
N VAL A 165 17.20 4.13 -13.50
CA VAL A 165 17.05 4.25 -12.06
C VAL A 165 17.69 5.56 -11.62
N GLY A 166 16.86 6.54 -11.28
CA GLY A 166 17.26 7.80 -10.68
C GLY A 166 17.47 7.63 -9.18
N PHE A 167 18.70 7.81 -8.69
CA PHE A 167 19.06 7.58 -7.30
C PHE A 167 19.30 8.90 -6.55
N GLY A 168 18.33 9.30 -5.73
CA GLY A 168 18.38 10.56 -4.99
C GLY A 168 18.33 11.81 -5.88
N LEU A 169 17.59 11.73 -6.99
CA LEU A 169 17.30 12.85 -7.89
C LEU A 169 16.10 13.66 -7.39
N LYS A 170 16.02 14.93 -7.81
CA LYS A 170 14.85 15.77 -7.55
C LYS A 170 13.83 15.61 -8.68
N ALA A 171 12.54 15.62 -8.33
CA ALA A 171 11.45 15.32 -9.26
C ALA A 171 11.42 16.20 -10.54
N ASN A 172 11.85 17.45 -10.44
CA ASN A 172 11.82 18.44 -11.53
C ASN A 172 12.93 18.27 -12.59
N GLU A 173 13.81 17.28 -12.45
CA GLU A 173 14.98 17.08 -13.31
C GLU A 173 14.93 15.75 -14.09
N THR A 174 13.77 15.08 -14.12
CA THR A 174 13.66 13.67 -14.58
C THR A 174 13.02 13.48 -15.96
N GLU A 175 12.53 14.54 -16.61
CA GLU A 175 11.74 14.45 -17.84
C GLU A 175 12.49 13.76 -18.99
N GLN A 176 13.76 14.12 -19.21
CA GLN A 176 14.58 13.53 -20.25
C GLN A 176 14.88 12.05 -20.00
N LEU A 177 15.02 11.65 -18.73
CA LEU A 177 15.23 10.26 -18.32
C LEU A 177 13.95 9.44 -18.54
N ARG A 178 12.79 9.97 -18.18
CA ARG A 178 11.49 9.34 -18.47
C ARG A 178 11.29 9.13 -19.97
N CYS A 179 11.51 10.18 -20.76
CA CYS A 179 11.47 10.12 -22.22
C CYS A 179 12.37 9.00 -22.79
N ALA A 180 13.61 8.89 -22.30
CA ALA A 180 14.54 7.86 -22.75
C ALA A 180 14.11 6.45 -22.35
N ALA A 181 13.63 6.25 -21.12
CA ALA A 181 13.14 4.95 -20.68
C ALA A 181 11.91 4.51 -21.51
N ASP A 182 10.97 5.41 -21.75
CA ASP A 182 9.77 5.16 -22.54
C ASP A 182 10.12 4.84 -24.01
N ALA A 183 10.96 5.67 -24.63
CA ALA A 183 11.48 5.40 -25.97
C ALA A 183 12.19 4.03 -26.04
N GLY A 184 12.86 3.65 -24.95
CA GLY A 184 13.57 2.39 -24.78
C GLY A 184 12.69 1.16 -24.52
N ASP A 185 11.35 1.28 -24.54
CA ASP A 185 10.40 0.24 -24.12
C ASP A 185 10.64 -0.27 -22.68
N GLY A 186 11.22 0.57 -21.80
CA GLY A 186 11.46 0.24 -20.40
C GLY A 186 10.73 1.18 -19.45
N LYS A 187 11.32 1.47 -18.29
CA LYS A 187 10.71 2.25 -17.22
C LYS A 187 11.73 3.15 -16.53
N TYR A 188 11.28 4.34 -16.13
CA TYR A 188 12.00 5.19 -15.19
C TYR A 188 11.57 4.87 -13.76
N TYR A 189 12.55 4.62 -12.89
CA TYR A 189 12.36 4.32 -11.48
C TYR A 189 12.99 5.42 -10.64
N ASP A 190 12.27 5.91 -9.64
CA ASP A 190 12.82 6.82 -8.62
C ASP A 190 13.20 6.02 -7.37
N ALA A 191 14.46 6.15 -6.93
CA ALA A 191 14.98 5.55 -5.72
C ALA A 191 15.51 6.65 -4.79
N SER A 192 14.74 6.97 -3.75
CA SER A 192 15.12 8.01 -2.79
C SER A 192 16.06 7.52 -1.69
N ASP A 193 16.19 6.19 -1.50
CA ASP A 193 17.05 5.58 -0.48
C ASP A 193 17.54 4.17 -0.85
N THR A 194 18.31 3.54 0.05
CA THR A 194 18.88 2.19 -0.16
C THR A 194 17.82 1.11 -0.36
N ALA A 195 16.70 1.18 0.37
CA ALA A 195 15.64 0.18 0.30
C ALA A 195 14.90 0.30 -1.04
N GLY A 196 14.54 1.52 -1.43
CA GLY A 196 13.96 1.83 -2.73
C GLY A 196 14.87 1.41 -3.87
N LEU A 197 16.19 1.69 -3.78
CA LEU A 197 17.15 1.25 -4.80
C LEU A 197 17.19 -0.28 -4.94
N THR A 198 17.13 -1.01 -3.83
CA THR A 198 17.11 -2.49 -3.85
C THR A 198 15.84 -3.04 -4.49
N GLU A 199 14.68 -2.44 -4.18
CA GLU A 199 13.39 -2.81 -4.74
C GLU A 199 13.37 -2.61 -6.26
N VAL A 200 13.72 -1.40 -6.73
CA VAL A 200 13.67 -1.07 -8.17
C VAL A 200 14.70 -1.86 -8.98
N MET A 201 15.88 -2.13 -8.43
CA MET A 201 16.89 -2.96 -9.11
C MET A 201 16.41 -4.41 -9.27
N THR A 202 15.68 -4.93 -8.28
CA THR A 202 15.06 -6.25 -8.37
C THR A 202 13.95 -6.26 -9.44
N GLU A 203 13.11 -5.22 -9.50
CA GLU A 203 12.08 -5.10 -10.54
C GLU A 203 12.72 -4.97 -11.94
N ALA A 204 13.62 -4.02 -12.14
CA ALA A 204 14.24 -3.72 -13.44
C ALA A 204 14.98 -4.92 -14.03
N THR A 205 15.65 -5.72 -13.19
CA THR A 205 16.32 -6.95 -13.65
C THR A 205 15.36 -8.09 -13.98
N SER A 206 14.12 -8.04 -13.46
CA SER A 206 13.07 -8.98 -13.85
C SER A 206 12.36 -8.56 -15.14
N GLU A 207 12.32 -7.26 -15.46
CA GLU A 207 11.60 -6.69 -16.62
C GLU A 207 12.41 -6.74 -17.92
N THR A 208 12.97 -7.90 -18.28
CA THR A 208 13.94 -8.02 -19.38
C THR A 208 13.34 -7.77 -20.78
N VAL A 209 14.21 -7.50 -21.76
CA VAL A 209 13.85 -7.39 -23.20
C VAL A 209 13.14 -8.62 -23.76
N ASP A 210 13.28 -9.78 -23.12
CA ASP A 210 12.58 -11.02 -23.51
C ASP A 210 11.10 -11.01 -23.12
N LYS A 211 10.69 -10.15 -22.19
CA LYS A 211 9.28 -10.02 -21.82
C LYS A 211 8.50 -9.26 -22.90
N PRO A 212 7.28 -9.73 -23.24
CA PRO A 212 6.39 -8.99 -24.12
C PRO A 212 6.12 -7.56 -23.64
N LYS A 213 5.76 -6.67 -24.57
CA LYS A 213 5.30 -5.32 -24.21
C LYS A 213 4.02 -5.41 -23.38
N GLY A 214 3.82 -4.41 -22.51
CA GLY A 214 2.62 -4.35 -21.68
C GLY A 214 1.34 -4.23 -22.53
N ASN A 215 0.38 -5.11 -22.29
CA ASN A 215 -0.95 -5.09 -22.92
C ASN A 215 -2.05 -4.65 -21.95
N VAL A 216 -1.69 -4.30 -20.73
CA VAL A 216 -2.57 -3.67 -19.75
C VAL A 216 -1.86 -2.48 -19.15
N SER A 217 -2.59 -1.38 -18.96
CA SER A 217 -2.12 -0.22 -18.24
C SER A 217 -3.01 0.09 -17.04
N VAL A 218 -2.40 0.52 -15.93
CA VAL A 218 -3.10 0.98 -14.73
C VAL A 218 -2.59 2.36 -14.35
N TYR A 219 -3.52 3.30 -14.16
CA TYR A 219 -3.26 4.64 -13.66
C TYR A 219 -4.06 4.86 -12.37
N ALA A 220 -3.38 5.18 -11.28
CA ALA A 220 -3.99 5.38 -9.97
C ALA A 220 -4.13 6.87 -9.66
N VAL A 221 -5.31 7.31 -9.27
CA VAL A 221 -5.62 8.73 -8.98
C VAL A 221 -6.35 8.90 -7.66
N LYS A 222 -6.09 10.03 -6.98
CA LYS A 222 -6.91 10.55 -5.89
C LYS A 222 -7.15 12.03 -6.12
N ASN A 223 -8.41 12.43 -6.14
CA ASN A 223 -8.94 13.76 -6.43
C ASN A 223 -8.32 14.35 -7.71
N GLY A 224 -8.17 13.53 -8.75
CA GLY A 224 -7.54 13.89 -10.02
C GLY A 224 -6.02 13.97 -10.02
N VAL A 225 -5.35 13.78 -8.88
CA VAL A 225 -3.89 13.77 -8.75
C VAL A 225 -3.36 12.34 -8.80
N ALA A 226 -2.30 12.08 -9.56
CA ALA A 226 -1.67 10.77 -9.62
C ALA A 226 -1.10 10.36 -8.25
N ILE A 227 -1.33 9.11 -7.87
CA ILE A 227 -0.73 8.52 -6.66
C ILE A 227 -0.01 7.22 -6.99
N ASP A 228 0.92 6.84 -6.12
CA ASP A 228 1.62 5.57 -6.24
C ASP A 228 0.76 4.43 -5.68
N ALA A 229 0.73 3.30 -6.39
CA ALA A 229 -0.06 2.14 -6.03
C ALA A 229 0.61 0.83 -6.48
N TRP A 230 0.47 -0.20 -5.66
CA TRP A 230 0.72 -1.58 -6.04
C TRP A 230 -0.51 -2.19 -6.69
N VAL A 231 -0.34 -2.75 -7.87
CA VAL A 231 -1.34 -3.54 -8.58
C VAL A 231 -0.93 -5.00 -8.48
N LYS A 232 -1.87 -5.87 -8.09
CA LYS A 232 -1.70 -7.32 -8.16
C LYS A 232 -2.82 -7.93 -8.98
N ALA A 233 -2.47 -8.53 -10.11
CA ALA A 233 -3.42 -9.13 -11.05
C ALA A 233 -3.49 -10.64 -10.85
N TYR A 234 -4.70 -11.14 -10.57
CA TYR A 234 -4.99 -12.56 -10.35
C TYR A 234 -5.72 -13.14 -11.55
N ASP A 235 -5.13 -14.14 -12.19
CA ASP A 235 -5.76 -14.85 -13.30
C ASP A 235 -6.89 -15.76 -12.78
N ILE A 236 -8.14 -15.37 -13.04
CA ILE A 236 -9.29 -16.09 -12.47
C ILE A 236 -9.68 -17.33 -13.29
N VAL A 237 -9.18 -17.46 -14.52
CA VAL A 237 -9.48 -18.59 -15.42
C VAL A 237 -8.37 -19.62 -15.39
N ALA A 238 -7.14 -19.23 -15.75
CA ALA A 238 -6.01 -20.16 -15.85
C ALA A 238 -5.28 -20.36 -14.52
N LYS A 239 -5.64 -19.61 -13.46
CA LYS A 239 -5.08 -19.75 -12.10
C LYS A 239 -3.55 -19.66 -12.04
N ARG A 240 -2.96 -18.82 -12.89
CA ARG A 240 -1.52 -18.52 -12.89
C ARG A 240 -1.11 -17.75 -11.63
N ALA A 241 0.19 -17.77 -11.33
CA ALA A 241 0.74 -16.94 -10.27
C ALA A 241 0.40 -15.47 -10.52
N PRO A 242 0.08 -14.68 -9.48
CA PRO A 242 -0.27 -13.27 -9.66
C PRO A 242 0.89 -12.48 -10.26
N ILE A 243 0.55 -11.57 -11.17
CA ILE A 243 1.50 -10.64 -11.78
C ILE A 243 1.30 -9.28 -11.11
N SER A 244 2.37 -8.68 -10.62
CA SER A 244 2.31 -7.41 -9.90
C SER A 244 3.08 -6.31 -10.63
N VAL A 245 2.62 -5.08 -10.49
CA VAL A 245 3.32 -3.88 -10.96
C VAL A 245 3.04 -2.70 -10.02
N ARG A 246 4.01 -1.78 -9.91
CA ARG A 246 3.86 -0.52 -9.17
C ARG A 246 3.70 0.66 -10.13
N THR A 247 2.87 1.64 -9.80
CA THR A 247 2.52 2.76 -10.70
C THR A 247 3.51 3.92 -10.68
N TYR A 248 4.24 4.14 -9.58
CA TYR A 248 5.22 5.23 -9.44
C TYR A 248 4.65 6.63 -9.76
N LYS A 249 3.39 6.89 -9.36
CA LYS A 249 2.63 8.12 -9.68
C LYS A 249 2.45 8.37 -11.17
N ASP A 250 2.53 7.32 -11.98
CA ASP A 250 2.37 7.38 -13.44
C ASP A 250 1.54 6.19 -13.93
N THR A 251 1.36 6.07 -15.25
CA THR A 251 0.71 4.92 -15.85
C THR A 251 1.67 3.74 -15.88
N ALA A 252 1.37 2.68 -15.13
CA ALA A 252 2.12 1.43 -15.21
C ALA A 252 1.62 0.56 -16.36
N TYR A 253 2.54 0.15 -17.23
CA TYR A 253 2.31 -0.88 -18.25
C TYR A 253 2.92 -2.21 -17.82
N PHE A 254 2.20 -3.31 -18.06
CA PHE A 254 2.66 -4.66 -17.78
C PHE A 254 1.93 -5.67 -18.66
N TYR A 255 2.56 -6.82 -18.89
CA TYR A 255 2.00 -7.88 -19.73
C TYR A 255 1.21 -8.87 -18.89
N LEU A 256 -0.04 -9.10 -19.29
CA LEU A 256 -0.90 -10.17 -18.80
C LEU A 256 -1.21 -11.13 -19.94
N PRO A 257 -0.85 -12.43 -19.85
CA PRO A 257 -1.27 -13.41 -20.84
C PRO A 257 -2.79 -13.35 -21.08
N PRO A 258 -3.30 -13.56 -22.30
CA PRO A 258 -4.74 -13.51 -22.57
C PRO A 258 -5.55 -14.36 -21.60
N SER A 259 -6.37 -13.70 -20.79
CA SER A 259 -7.25 -14.32 -19.78
C SER A 259 -8.21 -13.27 -19.18
N LYS A 260 -8.99 -13.67 -18.18
CA LYS A 260 -9.71 -12.76 -17.28
C LYS A 260 -8.97 -12.64 -15.96
N TYR A 261 -8.98 -11.43 -15.42
CA TYR A 261 -8.26 -11.06 -14.21
C TYR A 261 -9.13 -10.27 -13.24
N ASN A 262 -8.85 -10.46 -11.96
CA ASN A 262 -9.23 -9.51 -10.93
C ASN A 262 -7.96 -8.81 -10.42
N PHE A 263 -8.02 -7.49 -10.21
CA PHE A 263 -6.93 -6.72 -9.65
C PHE A 263 -7.21 -6.37 -8.19
N GLU A 264 -6.17 -6.41 -7.38
CA GLU A 264 -6.12 -5.76 -6.08
C GLU A 264 -5.17 -4.57 -6.21
N VAL A 265 -5.70 -3.35 -6.07
CA VAL A 265 -4.92 -2.12 -6.24
C VAL A 265 -4.81 -1.41 -4.90
N THR A 266 -3.60 -1.33 -4.36
CA THR A 266 -3.31 -0.81 -3.02
C THR A 266 -2.53 0.50 -3.14
N PRO A 267 -3.02 1.62 -2.60
CA PRO A 267 -2.28 2.87 -2.64
C PRO A 267 -1.10 2.79 -1.67
N LEU A 268 0.05 3.31 -2.08
CA LEU A 268 1.26 3.35 -1.27
C LEU A 268 1.41 4.64 -0.48
N GLU A 269 0.71 5.70 -0.90
CA GLU A 269 0.72 6.99 -0.24
C GLU A 269 -0.56 7.79 -0.57
N GLY A 270 -0.78 8.87 0.18
CA GLY A 270 -1.80 9.88 -0.13
C GLY A 270 -3.26 9.46 0.08
N SER A 271 -3.54 8.21 0.47
CA SER A 271 -4.89 7.67 0.55
C SER A 271 -5.20 6.95 1.86
N ASP A 272 -6.30 7.33 2.52
CA ASP A 272 -6.93 6.57 3.62
C ASP A 272 -7.86 5.46 3.09
N VAL A 273 -8.28 5.55 1.82
CA VAL A 273 -8.96 4.47 1.09
C VAL A 273 -7.98 3.32 0.94
N LYS A 274 -8.41 2.13 1.38
CA LYS A 274 -7.60 0.90 1.34
C LYS A 274 -7.60 0.32 -0.07
N MET A 275 -7.08 -0.90 -0.21
CA MET A 275 -7.11 -1.68 -1.44
C MET A 275 -8.49 -1.62 -2.15
N VAL A 276 -8.48 -1.27 -3.44
CA VAL A 276 -9.65 -1.27 -4.33
C VAL A 276 -9.61 -2.55 -5.18
N PRO A 277 -10.63 -3.42 -5.11
CA PRO A 277 -10.75 -4.56 -6.02
C PRO A 277 -11.33 -4.11 -7.37
N VAL A 278 -10.79 -4.66 -8.45
CA VAL A 278 -11.28 -4.44 -9.82
C VAL A 278 -11.52 -5.79 -10.46
N GLU A 279 -12.75 -6.09 -10.87
CA GLU A 279 -13.10 -7.44 -11.32
C GLU A 279 -13.32 -7.53 -12.83
N GLY A 280 -13.04 -8.70 -13.40
CA GLY A 280 -13.43 -9.03 -14.77
C GLY A 280 -12.61 -8.33 -15.87
N ILE A 281 -11.38 -7.93 -15.58
CA ILE A 281 -10.48 -7.33 -16.57
C ILE A 281 -10.04 -8.40 -17.57
N GLN A 282 -10.41 -8.24 -18.83
CA GLN A 282 -9.99 -9.13 -19.91
C GLN A 282 -8.69 -8.60 -20.52
N SER A 283 -7.65 -9.43 -20.62
CA SER A 283 -6.43 -9.11 -21.39
C SER A 283 -6.47 -9.78 -22.77
N PHE A 284 -5.69 -9.24 -23.71
CA PHE A 284 -5.65 -9.62 -25.12
C PHE A 284 -4.21 -9.56 -25.64
N GLU A 285 -3.86 -10.25 -26.72
CA GLU A 285 -2.50 -10.17 -27.29
C GLU A 285 -2.26 -8.90 -28.11
N ASP A 286 -3.28 -8.40 -28.79
CA ASP A 286 -3.17 -7.43 -29.88
C ASP A 286 -3.69 -6.03 -29.55
N LYS A 287 -4.21 -5.84 -28.32
CA LYS A 287 -4.69 -4.52 -27.87
C LYS A 287 -4.37 -4.26 -26.41
N ILE A 288 -4.17 -2.98 -26.11
CA ILE A 288 -3.90 -2.50 -24.76
C ILE A 288 -5.22 -2.21 -24.04
N VAL A 289 -5.33 -2.67 -22.80
CA VAL A 289 -6.47 -2.40 -21.92
C VAL A 289 -6.06 -1.40 -20.86
N HIS A 290 -6.69 -0.23 -20.89
CA HIS A 290 -6.42 0.85 -19.93
C HIS A 290 -7.38 0.77 -18.74
N GLN A 291 -6.85 0.94 -17.53
CA GLN A 291 -7.61 1.01 -16.29
C GLN A 291 -7.21 2.25 -15.51
N THR A 292 -8.18 3.09 -15.17
CA THR A 292 -7.99 4.20 -14.23
C THR A 292 -8.67 3.85 -12.92
N ILE A 293 -7.88 3.81 -11.85
CA ILE A 293 -8.33 3.41 -10.52
C ILE A 293 -8.38 4.66 -9.66
N SER A 294 -9.60 5.05 -9.28
CA SER A 294 -9.82 6.16 -8.36
C SER A 294 -9.79 5.66 -6.92
N PHE A 295 -9.02 6.36 -6.09
CA PHE A 295 -8.99 6.26 -4.64
C PHE A 295 -9.79 7.39 -3.98
N ASP A 296 -10.78 7.91 -4.69
CA ASP A 296 -11.69 8.92 -4.17
C ASP A 296 -12.65 8.27 -3.17
N GLY A 297 -12.31 8.40 -1.89
CA GLY A 297 -13.17 7.98 -0.81
C GLY A 297 -14.40 8.87 -0.72
N GLY A 298 -15.46 8.33 -0.13
CA GLY A 298 -16.51 9.15 0.44
C GLY A 298 -16.30 9.31 1.93
N LYS A 299 -16.76 10.43 2.48
CA LYS A 299 -16.70 10.69 3.91
C LYS A 299 -18.03 10.39 4.58
N ILE A 300 -17.96 9.89 5.80
CA ILE A 300 -19.10 9.83 6.71
C ILE A 300 -18.88 10.90 7.77
N GLY A 301 -19.75 11.91 7.79
CA GLY A 301 -19.73 12.98 8.79
C GLY A 301 -20.67 12.62 9.93
N VAL A 302 -20.13 12.37 11.13
CA VAL A 302 -20.89 11.90 12.29
C VAL A 302 -21.04 13.01 13.31
N SER A 303 -22.28 13.28 13.73
CA SER A 303 -22.61 14.21 14.81
C SER A 303 -23.52 13.53 15.84
N THR A 304 -23.06 13.45 17.08
CA THR A 304 -23.79 12.79 18.17
C THR A 304 -24.10 13.74 19.30
N THR A 305 -25.36 13.73 19.76
CA THR A 305 -25.83 14.60 20.84
C THR A 305 -26.59 13.82 21.90
N ASN A 306 -26.71 14.37 23.10
CA ASN A 306 -27.63 13.95 24.14
C ASN A 306 -28.44 15.16 24.58
N ASN A 307 -29.77 15.07 24.45
CA ASN A 307 -30.69 16.19 24.69
C ASN A 307 -30.26 17.48 23.96
N GLY A 308 -29.77 17.34 22.72
CA GLY A 308 -29.32 18.45 21.87
C GLY A 308 -27.91 19.00 22.17
N LYS A 309 -27.21 18.51 23.21
CA LYS A 309 -25.81 18.88 23.49
C LYS A 309 -24.85 17.81 22.97
N ASN A 310 -23.68 18.17 22.46
CA ASN A 310 -22.73 17.19 21.94
C ASN A 310 -22.38 16.11 22.97
N TRP A 311 -22.37 14.86 22.53
CA TRP A 311 -22.10 13.71 23.38
C TRP A 311 -21.02 12.83 22.78
N ASP A 312 -20.18 12.26 23.64
CA ASP A 312 -19.07 11.42 23.23
C ASP A 312 -19.54 10.00 22.96
N CYS A 313 -19.27 9.51 21.74
CA CYS A 313 -19.59 8.18 21.28
C CYS A 313 -18.37 7.51 20.63
N LEU A 314 -18.33 6.18 20.72
CA LEU A 314 -17.54 5.33 19.83
C LEU A 314 -18.39 4.98 18.62
N VAL A 315 -17.83 5.15 17.42
CA VAL A 315 -18.53 4.92 16.15
C VAL A 315 -17.74 3.91 15.34
N ASN A 316 -18.40 2.87 14.83
CA ASN A 316 -17.80 1.93 13.90
C ASN A 316 -18.54 1.95 12.56
N VAL A 317 -17.78 1.93 11.47
CA VAL A 317 -18.27 1.81 10.10
C VAL A 317 -17.92 0.40 9.61
N ILE A 318 -18.92 -0.40 9.34
CA ILE A 318 -18.81 -1.83 9.03
C ILE A 318 -19.26 -2.04 7.58
N ASP A 319 -18.41 -2.66 6.77
CA ASP A 319 -18.71 -2.95 5.38
C ASP A 319 -19.73 -4.10 5.22
N SER A 320 -20.17 -4.34 3.99
CA SER A 320 -21.14 -5.40 3.67
C SER A 320 -20.64 -6.82 3.96
N LYS A 321 -19.34 -7.00 4.20
CA LYS A 321 -18.72 -8.28 4.58
C LYS A 321 -18.57 -8.42 6.11
N GLY A 322 -19.05 -7.45 6.88
CA GLY A 322 -18.95 -7.42 8.34
C GLY A 322 -17.59 -6.97 8.87
N LYS A 323 -16.69 -6.46 8.01
CA LYS A 323 -15.37 -5.97 8.43
C LYS A 323 -15.45 -4.49 8.76
N THR A 324 -14.79 -4.09 9.86
CA THR A 324 -14.67 -2.68 10.25
C THR A 324 -13.81 -1.94 9.22
N ALA A 325 -14.45 -1.09 8.42
CA ALA A 325 -13.80 -0.20 7.46
C ALA A 325 -13.08 0.94 8.20
N ALA A 326 -13.76 1.52 9.19
CA ALA A 326 -13.29 2.63 10.01
C ALA A 326 -13.87 2.56 11.44
N SER A 327 -13.14 3.13 12.41
CA SER A 327 -13.59 3.30 13.79
C SER A 327 -13.06 4.63 14.33
N LEU A 328 -13.91 5.40 15.02
CA LEU A 328 -13.53 6.68 15.59
C LEU A 328 -14.28 6.97 16.88
N ARG A 329 -13.69 7.81 17.71
CA ARG A 329 -14.35 8.39 18.90
C ARG A 329 -14.63 9.87 18.62
N THR A 330 -15.84 10.30 18.91
CA THR A 330 -16.30 11.67 18.57
C THR A 330 -15.70 12.76 19.47
N TYR A 331 -15.37 12.45 20.73
CA TYR A 331 -14.87 13.42 21.72
C TYR A 331 -15.77 14.65 21.89
N ARG A 332 -17.10 14.48 21.78
CA ARG A 332 -18.11 15.55 21.86
C ARG A 332 -18.00 16.61 20.75
N GLU A 333 -17.50 16.22 19.58
CA GLU A 333 -17.46 17.06 18.39
C GLU A 333 -17.92 16.27 17.16
N PRO A 334 -18.46 16.94 16.13
CA PRO A 334 -18.62 16.31 14.82
C PRO A 334 -17.27 15.83 14.28
N LYS A 335 -17.24 14.60 13.74
CA LYS A 335 -16.04 14.02 13.12
C LYS A 335 -16.38 13.48 11.74
N GLU A 336 -15.42 13.52 10.84
CA GLU A 336 -15.51 12.87 9.54
C GLU A 336 -14.55 11.68 9.47
N VAL A 337 -14.94 10.66 8.72
CA VAL A 337 -14.04 9.56 8.35
C VAL A 337 -14.18 9.21 6.89
N GLU A 338 -13.07 9.07 6.20
CA GLU A 338 -13.00 8.66 4.79
C GLU A 338 -13.08 7.12 4.70
N VAL A 339 -13.93 6.62 3.80
CA VAL A 339 -14.09 5.19 3.50
C VAL A 339 -14.25 5.00 1.98
N ASN A 340 -14.03 3.78 1.49
CA ASN A 340 -14.31 3.44 0.09
C ASN A 340 -15.79 3.73 -0.24
N PRO A 341 -16.14 4.06 -1.50
CA PRO A 341 -17.54 4.12 -1.91
C PRO A 341 -18.22 2.76 -1.70
N GLY A 342 -19.45 2.75 -1.20
CA GLY A 342 -20.13 1.51 -0.87
C GLY A 342 -21.33 1.67 0.04
N ILE A 343 -21.80 0.54 0.58
CA ILE A 343 -22.91 0.48 1.53
C ILE A 343 -22.36 -0.02 2.86
N TYR A 344 -22.70 0.69 3.93
CA TYR A 344 -22.16 0.48 5.26
C TYR A 344 -23.27 0.33 6.30
N LYS A 345 -22.94 -0.42 7.34
CA LYS A 345 -23.60 -0.34 8.64
C LYS A 345 -22.80 0.56 9.56
N ILE A 346 -23.46 1.50 10.23
CA ILE A 346 -22.84 2.37 11.22
C ILE A 346 -23.36 2.03 12.60
N THR A 347 -22.47 1.78 13.54
CA THR A 347 -22.83 1.57 14.95
C THR A 347 -22.36 2.74 15.78
N ILE A 348 -23.20 3.21 16.71
CA ILE A 348 -22.91 4.34 17.59
C ILE A 348 -23.17 3.90 19.02
N GLN A 349 -22.11 3.85 19.82
CA GLN A 349 -22.16 3.54 21.25
C GLN A 349 -21.89 4.80 22.06
N ALA A 350 -22.86 5.23 22.86
CA ALA A 350 -22.67 6.32 23.82
C ALA A 350 -21.62 5.92 24.86
N LEU A 351 -20.69 6.84 25.14
CA LEU A 351 -19.66 6.68 26.17
C LEU A 351 -19.99 7.49 27.42
N GLY A 352 -19.22 7.26 28.49
CA GLY A 352 -19.37 7.94 29.77
C GLY A 352 -20.48 7.34 30.64
N ASP A 353 -21.17 8.22 31.37
CA ASP A 353 -22.07 7.82 32.45
C ASP A 353 -23.51 7.54 31.99
N MET A 354 -23.80 7.62 30.69
CA MET A 354 -25.11 7.24 30.17
C MET A 354 -25.39 5.77 30.45
N LYS A 355 -26.58 5.48 30.96
CA LYS A 355 -27.07 4.12 31.27
C LYS A 355 -28.48 3.95 30.74
N GLY A 356 -28.90 2.70 30.60
CA GLY A 356 -30.21 2.35 30.05
C GLY A 356 -30.09 1.42 28.85
N MET A 357 -31.22 1.22 28.17
CA MET A 357 -31.33 0.29 27.05
C MET A 357 -30.96 0.94 25.70
N GLU A 358 -30.99 2.26 25.62
CA GLU A 358 -30.79 3.02 24.36
C GLU A 358 -29.43 3.73 24.33
N THR A 359 -28.40 3.08 24.86
CA THR A 359 -27.00 3.58 24.82
C THR A 359 -26.29 3.22 23.51
N TYR A 360 -26.95 2.46 22.64
CA TYR A 360 -26.40 1.91 21.40
C TYR A 360 -27.43 2.05 20.28
N THR A 361 -26.96 2.30 19.06
CA THR A 361 -27.80 2.29 17.86
C THR A 361 -27.03 1.77 16.65
N GLU A 362 -27.78 1.23 15.68
CA GLU A 362 -27.27 0.80 14.38
C GLU A 362 -28.05 1.51 13.26
N ILE A 363 -27.32 2.00 12.27
CA ILE A 363 -27.87 2.61 11.06
C ILE A 363 -27.43 1.74 9.89
N GLU A 364 -28.39 1.05 9.30
CA GLU A 364 -28.17 0.11 8.20
C GLU A 364 -28.22 0.82 6.84
N ASN A 365 -27.62 0.18 5.83
CA ASN A 365 -27.71 0.58 4.43
C ASN A 365 -27.26 2.02 4.13
N VAL A 366 -26.23 2.50 4.84
CA VAL A 366 -25.66 3.83 4.62
C VAL A 366 -24.83 3.81 3.34
N LYS A 367 -25.41 4.32 2.25
CA LYS A 367 -24.72 4.51 0.98
C LYS A 367 -23.77 5.70 1.06
N VAL A 368 -22.52 5.48 0.69
CA VAL A 368 -21.43 6.45 0.60
C VAL A 368 -20.96 6.52 -0.85
N GLU A 369 -20.91 7.73 -1.40
CA GLU A 369 -20.49 8.00 -2.79
C GLU A 369 -19.09 8.61 -2.81
N ALA A 370 -18.37 8.42 -3.92
CA ALA A 370 -17.03 8.98 -4.09
C ALA A 370 -17.05 10.51 -3.98
N SER A 371 -16.03 11.08 -3.32
CA SER A 371 -15.80 12.52 -3.15
C SER A 371 -16.94 13.30 -2.45
N GLY A 372 -17.91 12.61 -1.82
CA GLY A 372 -19.03 13.22 -1.11
C GLY A 372 -18.94 13.07 0.42
N VAL A 373 -19.73 13.85 1.16
CA VAL A 373 -19.92 13.65 2.61
C VAL A 373 -21.34 13.14 2.86
N LYS A 374 -21.46 11.95 3.47
CA LYS A 374 -22.71 11.41 3.98
C LYS A 374 -22.89 11.84 5.44
N PRO A 375 -23.76 12.82 5.74
CA PRO A 375 -24.01 13.24 7.11
C PRO A 375 -24.85 12.17 7.85
N ILE A 376 -24.45 11.89 9.09
CA ILE A 376 -25.10 10.98 10.01
C ILE A 376 -25.22 11.70 11.35
N SER A 377 -26.45 11.86 11.82
CA SER A 377 -26.73 12.49 13.11
C SER A 377 -27.54 11.56 13.98
N TYR A 378 -27.16 11.41 15.24
CA TYR A 378 -27.95 10.68 16.23
C TYR A 378 -28.03 11.43 17.55
N ASN A 379 -29.25 11.65 18.03
CA ASN A 379 -29.50 12.31 19.30
C ASN A 379 -30.03 11.30 20.33
N PHE A 380 -29.20 10.99 21.32
CA PHE A 380 -29.60 10.31 22.54
C PHE A 380 -30.54 11.18 23.37
N THR A 381 -31.33 10.53 24.21
CA THR A 381 -32.15 11.20 25.21
C THR A 381 -31.89 10.59 26.58
N THR A 382 -31.84 11.43 27.59
CA THR A 382 -31.65 11.01 28.98
C THR A 382 -32.42 11.92 29.96
N GLY A 383 -32.74 11.41 31.14
CA GLY A 383 -33.03 12.18 32.35
C GLY A 383 -32.05 11.80 33.46
N THR A 384 -32.12 12.49 34.61
CA THR A 384 -31.32 12.18 35.79
C THR A 384 -32.19 11.66 36.92
N ALA A 385 -31.72 10.61 37.60
CA ALA A 385 -32.35 10.09 38.81
C ALA A 385 -31.34 10.14 39.96
N PHE A 386 -31.61 10.98 40.95
CA PHE A 386 -30.86 11.02 42.20
C PHE A 386 -31.53 10.11 43.23
N ILE A 387 -30.80 9.09 43.69
CA ILE A 387 -31.29 8.11 44.66
C ILE A 387 -30.51 8.29 45.96
N ASP A 388 -31.24 8.50 47.05
CA ASP A 388 -30.71 8.65 48.40
C ASP A 388 -31.39 7.67 49.37
N ALA A 389 -30.68 7.30 50.41
CA ALA A 389 -31.16 6.44 51.48
C ALA A 389 -30.87 7.13 52.80
N LYS A 390 -31.87 7.24 53.67
CA LYS A 390 -31.73 7.91 54.98
C LYS A 390 -32.11 7.02 56.13
N ALA A 391 -31.40 7.18 57.24
CA ALA A 391 -31.75 6.67 58.56
C ALA A 391 -31.59 7.79 59.57
N GLU A 392 -32.55 7.95 60.48
CA GLU A 392 -32.45 8.96 61.55
C GLU A 392 -32.19 10.39 61.00
N GLY A 393 -32.74 10.68 59.82
CA GLY A 393 -32.59 11.97 59.13
C GLY A 393 -31.29 12.15 58.33
N ASN A 394 -30.30 11.27 58.50
CA ASN A 394 -28.99 11.35 57.84
C ASN A 394 -28.91 10.41 56.64
N SER A 395 -28.18 10.82 55.58
CA SER A 395 -27.89 9.95 54.44
C SER A 395 -26.96 8.82 54.84
N ILE A 396 -27.29 7.61 54.41
CA ILE A 396 -26.60 6.38 54.78
C ILE A 396 -26.06 5.65 53.57
N ASP A 397 -24.92 5.02 53.77
CA ASP A 397 -24.27 4.22 52.75
C ASP A 397 -25.10 3.01 52.33
N SER A 398 -25.49 3.00 51.05
CA SER A 398 -26.34 1.98 50.45
C SER A 398 -25.89 1.61 49.04
N MET A 399 -26.07 0.35 48.66
CA MET A 399 -25.91 -0.11 47.28
C MET A 399 -27.23 0.05 46.52
N VAL A 400 -27.19 0.75 45.38
CA VAL A 400 -28.33 0.90 44.46
C VAL A 400 -28.14 -0.02 43.26
N THR A 401 -29.20 -0.72 42.87
CA THR A 401 -29.29 -1.49 41.62
C THR A 401 -30.54 -1.05 40.86
N ILE A 402 -30.37 -0.71 39.58
CA ILE A 402 -31.44 -0.21 38.71
C ILE A 402 -31.64 -1.20 37.56
N GLY A 403 -32.81 -1.82 37.53
CA GLY A 403 -33.27 -2.69 36.45
C GLY A 403 -34.32 -2.01 35.59
N GLU A 404 -34.23 -2.14 34.28
CA GLU A 404 -35.28 -1.70 33.36
C GLU A 404 -36.46 -2.68 33.42
N MET A 405 -37.69 -2.17 33.53
CA MET A 405 -38.85 -3.01 33.86
C MET A 405 -39.37 -3.89 32.72
N GLY A 406 -39.29 -3.43 31.47
CA GLY A 406 -39.77 -4.19 30.32
C GLY A 406 -38.93 -5.42 30.02
N THR A 407 -37.62 -5.35 30.22
CA THR A 407 -36.66 -6.42 29.90
C THR A 407 -36.11 -7.13 31.13
N GLY A 408 -36.23 -6.55 32.33
CA GLY A 408 -35.68 -7.06 33.57
C GLY A 408 -34.14 -6.96 33.66
N LYS A 409 -33.47 -6.35 32.68
CA LYS A 409 -32.01 -6.20 32.67
C LYS A 409 -31.56 -5.14 33.66
N ASN A 410 -30.51 -5.42 34.42
CA ASN A 410 -29.83 -4.42 35.24
C ASN A 410 -29.02 -3.48 34.33
N VAL A 411 -29.34 -2.19 34.35
CA VAL A 411 -28.76 -1.18 33.46
C VAL A 411 -27.84 -0.20 34.17
N ALA A 412 -28.00 -0.03 35.49
CA ALA A 412 -27.16 0.84 36.30
C ALA A 412 -27.08 0.34 37.74
N GLY A 413 -26.08 0.81 38.46
CA GLY A 413 -25.94 0.55 39.88
C GLY A 413 -24.74 1.27 40.46
N GLY A 414 -24.70 1.39 41.78
CA GLY A 414 -23.59 2.04 42.46
C GLY A 414 -23.87 2.29 43.93
N ARG A 415 -22.79 2.48 44.66
CA ARG A 415 -22.80 2.85 46.07
C ARG A 415 -23.12 4.34 46.23
N THR A 416 -24.04 4.65 47.12
CA THR A 416 -24.47 6.02 47.45
C THR A 416 -23.52 6.69 48.44
N TYR A 417 -22.79 5.92 49.24
CA TYR A 417 -22.06 6.46 50.39
C TYR A 417 -23.04 7.28 51.26
N ASP A 418 -22.56 8.27 51.98
CA ASP A 418 -23.33 9.15 52.85
C ASP A 418 -23.93 10.38 52.13
N ARG A 419 -24.11 10.32 50.80
CA ARG A 419 -24.49 11.50 49.99
C ARG A 419 -25.46 11.25 48.84
N GLY A 420 -26.04 10.06 48.76
CA GLY A 420 -26.84 9.65 47.60
C GLY A 420 -26.02 9.52 46.31
N LYS A 421 -26.69 9.16 45.21
CA LYS A 421 -26.04 9.01 43.91
C LYS A 421 -26.95 9.38 42.76
N GLU A 422 -26.40 10.14 41.82
CA GLU A 422 -27.05 10.46 40.55
C GLU A 422 -26.77 9.38 39.50
N PHE A 423 -27.80 9.09 38.70
CA PHE A 423 -27.74 8.20 37.56
C PHE A 423 -28.31 8.92 36.32
N LEU A 424 -27.51 8.97 35.25
CA LEU A 424 -27.96 9.46 33.95
C LEU A 424 -28.56 8.31 33.15
N LEU A 425 -29.89 8.31 33.00
CA LEU A 425 -30.65 7.18 32.44
C LEU A 425 -31.36 7.59 31.16
N ASN A 426 -31.42 6.70 30.17
CA ASN A 426 -32.38 6.84 29.07
C ASN A 426 -33.82 6.94 29.60
N PRO A 427 -34.78 7.52 28.86
CA PRO A 427 -36.18 7.52 29.26
C PRO A 427 -36.72 6.09 29.40
N GLY A 428 -37.56 5.88 30.42
CA GLY A 428 -38.16 4.58 30.68
C GLY A 428 -38.59 4.39 32.13
N THR A 429 -39.09 3.18 32.41
CA THR A 429 -39.55 2.79 33.75
C THR A 429 -38.57 1.81 34.37
N TYR A 430 -38.13 2.11 35.58
CA TYR A 430 -37.07 1.38 36.26
C TYR A 430 -37.49 0.89 37.63
N LYS A 431 -37.04 -0.32 37.96
CA LYS A 431 -37.10 -0.90 39.29
C LYS A 431 -35.79 -0.60 40.00
N VAL A 432 -35.86 0.17 41.09
CA VAL A 432 -34.70 0.60 41.87
C VAL A 432 -34.71 -0.16 43.19
N LYS A 433 -33.71 -1.01 43.39
CA LYS A 433 -33.46 -1.70 44.65
C LYS A 433 -32.36 -0.98 45.42
N VAL A 434 -32.63 -0.64 46.67
CA VAL A 434 -31.68 0.02 47.57
C VAL A 434 -31.41 -0.89 48.76
N THR A 435 -30.15 -1.24 48.96
CA THR A 435 -29.70 -2.14 50.04
C THR A 435 -28.76 -1.37 50.97
N PRO A 436 -29.15 -1.10 52.22
CA PRO A 436 -28.28 -0.48 53.21
C PRO A 436 -26.99 -1.28 53.44
N LEU A 437 -25.89 -0.59 53.70
CA LEU A 437 -24.58 -1.15 54.00
C LEU A 437 -24.08 -0.66 55.37
N GLY A 438 -22.90 -1.14 55.77
CA GLY A 438 -22.22 -0.67 56.98
C GLY A 438 -23.04 -0.92 58.25
N ASN A 439 -23.23 0.15 59.04
CA ASN A 439 -23.93 0.12 60.33
C ASN A 439 -25.44 -0.18 60.21
N TYR A 440 -26.00 -0.11 59.00
CA TYR A 440 -27.43 -0.31 58.74
C TYR A 440 -27.71 -1.57 57.90
N LYS A 441 -26.72 -2.45 57.70
CA LYS A 441 -26.80 -3.63 56.83
C LYS A 441 -27.85 -4.68 57.25
N ASP A 442 -28.31 -4.61 58.50
CA ASP A 442 -29.37 -5.45 59.07
C ASP A 442 -30.77 -5.04 58.59
N ARG A 443 -30.92 -3.82 58.06
CA ARG A 443 -32.20 -3.31 57.56
C ARG A 443 -32.54 -3.94 56.20
N LYS A 444 -33.81 -4.32 56.03
CA LYS A 444 -34.30 -4.96 54.79
C LYS A 444 -34.19 -4.01 53.60
N ALA A 445 -33.65 -4.50 52.49
CA ALA A 445 -33.61 -3.75 51.23
C ALA A 445 -35.01 -3.31 50.78
N GLN A 446 -35.12 -2.09 50.29
CA GLN A 446 -36.37 -1.54 49.75
C GLN A 446 -36.29 -1.50 48.23
N THR A 447 -37.45 -1.63 47.56
CA THR A 447 -37.55 -1.56 46.10
C THR A 447 -38.68 -0.63 45.72
N ILE A 448 -38.39 0.32 44.82
CA ILE A 448 -39.36 1.27 44.29
C ILE A 448 -39.36 1.23 42.77
N THR A 449 -40.42 1.79 42.17
CA THR A 449 -40.50 2.03 40.73
C THR A 449 -40.33 3.52 40.48
N ILE A 450 -39.54 3.87 39.47
CA ILE A 450 -39.37 5.25 39.00
C ILE A 450 -39.63 5.31 37.49
N GLU A 451 -40.13 6.45 37.03
CA GLU A 451 -40.23 6.78 35.61
C GLU A 451 -39.25 7.93 35.34
N VAL A 452 -38.37 7.79 34.36
CA VAL A 452 -37.44 8.83 33.93
C VAL A 452 -37.87 9.33 32.56
N LYS A 453 -38.00 10.65 32.40
CA LYS A 453 -38.33 11.29 31.11
C LYS A 453 -37.16 12.13 30.59
N LYS A 454 -37.22 12.45 29.30
CA LYS A 454 -36.21 13.27 28.61
C LYS A 454 -36.04 14.62 29.33
N GLY A 455 -34.81 14.92 29.74
CA GLY A 455 -34.42 16.18 30.36
C GLY A 455 -34.96 16.39 31.77
N GLU A 456 -35.70 15.43 32.33
CA GLU A 456 -36.23 15.51 33.69
C GLU A 456 -35.15 15.12 34.71
N ALA A 457 -35.16 15.79 35.86
CA ALA A 457 -34.37 15.42 37.01
C ALA A 457 -35.31 14.99 38.14
N ILE A 458 -35.20 13.74 38.57
CA ILE A 458 -36.03 13.18 39.66
C ILE A 458 -35.16 12.85 40.87
N THR A 459 -35.72 13.05 42.06
CA THR A 459 -35.10 12.68 43.32
C THR A 459 -35.97 11.67 44.06
N LYS A 460 -35.38 10.58 44.54
CA LYS A 460 -36.04 9.59 45.39
C LYS A 460 -35.19 9.32 46.62
N THR A 461 -35.79 9.56 47.79
CA THR A 461 -35.20 9.26 49.09
C THR A 461 -35.99 8.15 49.75
N LEU A 462 -35.29 7.07 50.13
CA LEU A 462 -35.88 5.96 50.86
C LEU A 462 -35.45 6.05 52.33
N ASN A 463 -36.43 6.05 53.23
CA ASN A 463 -36.16 6.05 54.66
C ASN A 463 -36.13 4.61 55.16
N PHE A 464 -35.02 4.23 55.79
CA PHE A 464 -34.81 2.92 56.41
C PHE A 464 -34.94 3.01 57.92
#